data_AF-A0A8J2TJJ0-F1
#
_entry.id   AF-A0A8J2TJJ0-F1
#
_cell.length_a   1.000
_cell.length_b   1.000
_cell.length_c   1.000
_cell.angle_alpha   90.00
_cell.angle_beta   90.00
_cell.angle_gamma   90.00
#
_symmetry.space_group_name_H-M   'P 1'
#
loop_
_entity.id
_entity.type
_entity.pdbx_description
1 polymer ?
#
loop_
_entity_poly.entity_id
_entity_poly.type
_entity_poly.pdbx_seq_one_letter_code
_entity_poly.pdbx_strand_id
1 'polypeptide(L)' 'MHFDIKNGKIWLQQNLTDQNPAEELVKMGISREDIVLGLQPPYKRPYTEYGVA' A
#
# COMPACT_ATOMS: atom_id res chain seq x y z
N MET A 1 -3.42 -10.94 6.36
CA MET A 1 -2.92 -9.85 5.50
C MET A 1 -3.27 -10.21 4.05
N HIS A 2 -3.69 -9.25 3.22
CA HIS A 2 -4.06 -9.49 1.81
C HIS A 2 -3.49 -8.40 0.92
N PHE A 3 -2.77 -8.81 -0.12
CA PHE A 3 -2.26 -7.95 -1.19
C PHE A 3 -2.78 -8.35 -2.56
N ASP A 4 -2.96 -7.37 -3.44
CA ASP A 4 -3.08 -7.60 -4.89
C ASP A 4 -1.89 -6.96 -5.62
N ILE A 5 -1.63 -7.40 -6.86
CA ILE A 5 -0.78 -6.66 -7.80
C ILE A 5 -1.68 -6.16 -8.93
N LYS A 6 -1.79 -4.84 -9.09
CA LYS A 6 -2.62 -4.20 -10.12
C LYS A 6 -1.83 -3.08 -10.78
N ASN A 7 -1.76 -3.10 -12.11
CA ASN A 7 -1.03 -2.11 -12.92
C ASN A 7 0.44 -1.93 -12.47
N GLY A 8 1.12 -3.02 -12.11
CA GLY A 8 2.51 -2.99 -11.61
C GLY A 8 2.66 -2.51 -10.16
N LYS A 9 1.58 -2.13 -9.48
CA LYS A 9 1.60 -1.67 -8.09
C LYS A 9 1.12 -2.74 -7.12
N ILE A 10 1.64 -2.70 -5.89
CA ILE A 10 1.22 -3.57 -4.78
C ILE A 10 0.09 -2.88 -4.02
N TRP A 11 -1.04 -3.55 -3.84
CA TRP A 11 -2.21 -3.02 -3.14
C TRP A 11 -2.40 -3.73 -1.81
N LEU A 12 -2.21 -3.05 -0.68
CA LEU A 12 -2.55 -3.59 0.63
C LEU A 12 -4.06 -3.47 0.85
N GLN A 13 -4.79 -4.57 0.68
CA GLN A 13 -6.26 -4.58 0.77
C GLN A 13 -6.75 -4.77 2.20
N GLN A 14 -6.05 -5.58 3.00
CA GLN A 14 -6.42 -5.85 4.38
C GLN A 14 -5.19 -6.14 5.24
N ASN A 15 -5.16 -5.51 6.41
CA ASN A 15 -4.23 -5.84 7.49
C ASN A 15 -5.00 -5.99 8.81
N LEU A 16 -4.90 -7.16 9.44
CA LEU A 16 -5.54 -7.48 10.73
C LEU A 16 -4.48 -7.72 11.83
N THR A 17 -3.26 -7.23 11.62
CA THR A 17 -2.17 -7.25 12.59
C THR A 17 -1.79 -5.81 12.96
N ASP A 18 -0.93 -5.67 13.96
CA ASP A 18 -0.31 -4.41 14.36
C ASP A 18 0.96 -4.07 13.55
N GLN A 19 1.37 -4.94 12.63
CA GLN A 19 2.52 -4.72 11.76
C GLN A 19 2.22 -3.64 10.71
N ASN A 20 3.27 -2.99 10.21
CA ASN A 20 3.18 -2.03 9.09
C ASN A 20 3.83 -2.60 7.81
N PRO A 21 3.12 -3.44 7.05
CA PRO A 21 3.68 -4.07 5.86
C PRO A 21 4.02 -3.07 4.75
N ALA A 22 3.35 -1.91 4.67
CA ALA A 22 3.69 -0.89 3.68
C ALA A 22 5.12 -0.36 3.92
N GLU A 23 5.50 -0.13 5.18
CA GLU A 23 6.87 0.28 5.53
C GLU A 23 7.89 -0.86 5.38
N GLU A 24 7.49 -2.12 5.58
CA GLU A 24 8.37 -3.28 5.32
C GLU A 24 8.71 -3.39 3.83
N LEU A 25 7.75 -3.18 2.93
CA LEU A 25 7.99 -3.15 1.49
C LEU A 25 8.95 -2.02 1.09
N VAL A 26 8.81 -0.85 1.72
CA VAL A 26 9.76 0.26 1.52
C VAL A 26 11.18 -0.11 1.95
N LYS A 27 11.34 -0.78 3.11
CA LYS A 27 12.65 -1.29 3.56
C LYS A 27 13.24 -2.35 2.62
N MET A 28 12.41 -3.06 1.88
CA MET A 28 12.82 -4.02 0.85
C MET A 28 13.19 -3.34 -0.48
N GLY A 29 13.08 -2.01 -0.58
CA GLY A 29 13.46 -1.23 -1.75
C GLY A 29 12.32 -0.93 -2.72
N ILE A 30 11.07 -1.18 -2.34
CA ILE A 30 9.91 -0.82 -3.16
C ILE A 30 9.57 0.65 -2.93
N SER A 31 9.41 1.40 -4.02
CA SER A 31 9.08 2.82 -3.92
C SER A 31 7.67 3.03 -3.36
N ARG A 32 7.47 4.11 -2.59
CA ARG A 32 6.18 4.37 -1.93
C ARG A 32 5.05 4.58 -2.94
N GLU A 33 5.35 5.16 -4.10
CA GLU A 33 4.42 5.39 -5.21
C GLU A 33 3.92 4.11 -5.90
N ASP A 34 4.62 2.99 -5.70
CA ASP A 34 4.27 1.66 -6.21
C ASP A 34 3.48 0.83 -5.20
N ILE A 35 3.25 1.37 -4.00
CA ILE A 35 2.41 0.76 -2.96
C ILE A 35 1.12 1.56 -2.86
N VAL A 36 -0.03 0.91 -2.92
CA VAL A 36 -1.34 1.53 -2.78
C VAL A 36 -2.01 1.00 -1.51
N LEU A 37 -2.42 1.90 -0.61
CA LEU A 37 -3.22 1.53 0.56
C LEU A 37 -4.68 1.28 0.15
N GLY A 38 -4.93 0.07 -0.39
CA GLY A 38 -6.25 -0.39 -0.84
C GLY A 38 -7.31 -0.35 0.27
N LEU A 39 -6.91 -0.64 1.51
CA LEU A 39 -7.73 -0.54 2.73
C LEU A 39 -8.23 0.89 3.03
N GLN A 40 -7.62 1.92 2.43
CA GLN A 40 -8.08 3.31 2.56
C GLN A 40 -9.06 3.64 1.43
N PRO A 41 -10.14 4.40 1.72
CA PRO A 41 -11.02 4.94 0.70
C PRO A 41 -10.25 5.75 -0.35
N PRO A 42 -10.67 5.74 -1.64
CA PRO A 42 -9.93 6.38 -2.72
C PRO A 42 -9.57 7.85 -2.47
N TYR A 43 -10.47 8.63 -1.87
CA TYR A 43 -10.26 10.05 -1.59
C TYR A 43 -9.22 10.32 -0.50
N LYS A 44 -8.85 9.33 0.32
CA LYS A 44 -7.80 9.49 1.33
C LYS A 44 -6.40 9.21 0.80
N ARG A 45 -6.27 8.36 -0.23
CA ARG A 45 -4.99 7.88 -0.76
C ARG A 45 -4.02 9.00 -1.18
N PRO A 46 -4.45 10.13 -1.78
CA PRO A 46 -3.54 11.23 -2.09
C PRO A 46 -2.84 11.85 -0.87
N TYR A 47 -3.36 11.62 0.34
CA TYR A 47 -2.83 12.16 1.59
C TYR A 47 -2.07 11.13 2.42
N THR A 48 -1.79 9.93 1.89
CA THR A 48 -1.13 8.85 2.66
C THR A 48 0.37 8.71 2.40
N GLU A 49 0.98 9.58 1.58
CA GLU A 49 2.40 9.47 1.14
C GLU A 49 2.74 8.19 0.35
N TYR A 50 1.74 7.41 -0.04
CA TYR A 50 1.87 6.21 -0.87
C TYR A 50 1.22 6.46 -2.24
N GLY A 51 1.34 5.48 -3.12
CA GLY A 51 0.75 5.51 -4.45
C GLY A 51 -0.77 5.70 -4.48
N VAL A 52 -1.21 6.40 -5.51
CA VAL A 52 -2.60 6.42 -5.99
C VAL A 52 -2.77 5.41 -7.14
N ALA A 53 -4.02 5.01 -7.38
CA ALA A 53 -4.41 4.02 -8.40
C ALA A 53 -3.93 4.37 -9.80
#